data_AF-A0AAD6SEH9-F1
#
_entry.id   AF-A0AAD6SEH9-F1
#
_cell.length_a   1.000
_cell.length_b   1.000
_cell.length_c   1.000
_cell.angle_alpha   90.00
_cell.angle_beta   90.00
_cell.angle_gamma   90.00
#
_symmetry.space_group_name_H-M   'P 1'
#
loop_
_entity.id
_entity.type
_entity.pdbx_description
1 polymer ?
#
loop_
_entity_poly.entity_id
_entity_poly.type
_entity_poly.pdbx_seq_one_letter_code
_entity_poly.pdbx_strand_id
1 'polypeptide(L)'
;MAGVVQRLCAASRVSSRSLLARTQPSFSPFLTPSLLNFARRANSTSTTTTDLKPTGSETPAAGLPDLSLPEESGPTATDWSKSYSGLSQQAFAKEIADVLLAPLDPIDIEIKPDGLIYLPEIKYRRVLNRAFGPGAWGLAPRSETNVGPKIVSREYALVCHGRLVAIARGEQEYFDPSGIPTATEACKSNALMRCSKDLGVASELWDPRFIREFKTKYCVEVFAEHVPTKKKYKLWRRKDSPKFGYPYQE
;
A
#
# COMPACT_ATOMS: atom_id res chain seq x y z
N MET A 1 -71.13 25.25 30.87
CA MET A 1 -70.38 24.80 29.68
C MET A 1 -70.26 25.98 28.72
N ALA A 2 -69.03 26.38 28.37
CA ALA A 2 -68.68 27.50 27.49
C ALA A 2 -69.43 27.41 26.13
N GLY A 3 -69.94 28.46 25.48
CA GLY A 3 -69.42 29.82 25.25
C GLY A 3 -68.95 29.91 23.78
N VAL A 4 -69.85 29.98 22.79
CA VAL A 4 -70.35 31.20 22.10
C VAL A 4 -69.31 31.91 21.20
N VAL A 5 -69.50 31.73 19.88
CA VAL A 5 -69.45 32.71 18.76
C VAL A 5 -68.10 33.20 18.19
N GLN A 6 -67.76 32.65 17.01
CA GLN A 6 -67.67 33.32 15.69
C GLN A 6 -66.71 34.52 15.49
N ARG A 7 -65.80 34.45 14.50
CA ARG A 7 -65.71 35.38 13.35
C ARG A 7 -64.57 35.10 12.36
N LEU A 8 -64.87 35.51 11.12
CA LEU A 8 -64.16 35.47 9.84
C LEU A 8 -63.10 36.59 9.66
N CYS A 9 -62.41 36.52 8.50
CA CYS A 9 -61.65 37.57 7.78
C CYS A 9 -60.17 37.72 8.20
N ALA A 10 -59.19 38.07 7.36
CA ALA A 10 -59.04 38.21 5.90
C ALA A 10 -57.53 38.36 5.62
N ALA A 11 -57.13 38.19 4.35
CA ALA A 11 -55.76 38.29 3.84
C ALA A 11 -55.15 39.71 3.89
N SER A 12 -53.81 39.80 3.96
CA SER A 12 -53.03 40.99 3.55
C SER A 12 -51.65 40.61 3.01
N ARG A 13 -51.31 41.16 1.83
CA ARG A 13 -50.02 41.12 1.10
C ARG A 13 -49.09 42.24 1.60
N VAL A 14 -47.77 42.12 1.40
CA VAL A 14 -46.76 43.15 0.97
C VAL A 14 -45.42 42.41 0.74
N SER A 15 -44.85 42.32 -0.48
CA SER A 15 -43.89 43.23 -1.19
C SER A 15 -42.47 43.21 -0.60
N SER A 16 -41.31 43.24 -1.29
CA SER A 16 -40.89 43.37 -2.71
C SER A 16 -39.36 43.10 -2.80
N ARG A 17 -38.86 42.74 -4.01
CA ARG A 17 -37.55 43.04 -4.68
C ARG A 17 -36.24 42.80 -3.87
N SER A 18 -35.12 42.27 -4.41
CA SER A 18 -34.42 42.59 -5.65
C SER A 18 -33.26 41.60 -5.88
N LEU A 19 -32.89 41.45 -7.16
CA LEU A 19 -31.73 40.80 -7.77
C LEU A 19 -30.39 41.04 -7.05
N LEU A 20 -29.50 40.03 -7.07
CA LEU A 20 -28.12 40.15 -7.58
C LEU A 20 -27.47 38.76 -7.72
N ALA A 21 -26.84 38.56 -8.88
CA ALA A 21 -26.11 37.37 -9.28
C ALA A 21 -24.87 37.11 -8.42
N ARG A 22 -24.54 35.84 -8.19
CA ARG A 22 -23.19 35.43 -7.76
C ARG A 22 -22.78 34.10 -8.37
N THR A 23 -22.11 34.23 -9.52
CA THR A 23 -20.93 33.48 -9.98
C THR A 23 -20.81 32.00 -9.58
N GLN A 24 -21.01 31.12 -10.57
CA GLN A 24 -20.42 29.78 -10.59
C GLN A 24 -18.90 29.88 -10.75
N PRO A 25 -18.08 29.11 -10.01
CA PRO A 25 -16.70 28.89 -10.40
C PRO A 25 -16.64 27.74 -11.42
N SER A 26 -16.28 28.10 -12.64
CA SER A 26 -15.77 27.20 -13.67
C SER A 26 -14.42 26.64 -13.23
N PHE A 27 -14.32 25.33 -13.00
CA PHE A 27 -13.04 24.64 -12.86
C PHE A 27 -12.64 24.05 -14.21
N SER A 28 -11.61 24.63 -14.80
CA SER A 28 -10.91 24.14 -15.99
C SER A 28 -10.09 22.89 -15.65
N PRO A 29 -9.99 21.90 -16.55
CA PRO A 29 -9.13 20.74 -16.36
C PRO A 29 -7.66 21.10 -16.61
N PHE A 30 -6.80 20.75 -15.66
CA PHE A 30 -5.35 20.81 -15.86
C PHE A 30 -4.92 19.72 -16.86
N LEU A 31 -4.46 20.15 -18.03
CA LEU A 31 -3.66 19.35 -18.96
C LEU A 31 -2.18 19.49 -18.61
N THR A 32 -1.52 18.35 -18.42
CA THR A 32 -0.07 18.17 -18.52
C THR A 32 0.42 18.38 -19.95
N PRO A 33 1.69 18.76 -20.15
CA PRO A 33 2.56 17.80 -20.86
C PRO A 33 4.03 17.75 -20.40
N SER A 34 4.55 16.51 -20.47
CA SER A 34 5.83 16.08 -21.05
C SER A 34 7.18 16.66 -20.58
N LEU A 35 7.93 15.80 -19.88
CA LEU A 35 9.25 15.21 -20.24
C LEU A 35 10.27 15.96 -21.12
N LEU A 36 11.53 15.78 -20.66
CA LEU A 36 12.86 15.80 -21.33
C LEU A 36 13.65 17.13 -21.37
N ASN A 37 14.71 17.19 -20.56
CA ASN A 37 16.08 17.38 -21.07
C ASN A 37 17.10 17.31 -19.92
N PHE A 38 17.89 16.23 -19.86
CA PHE A 38 19.24 16.32 -19.29
C PHE A 38 20.22 15.72 -20.27
N ALA A 39 21.04 16.61 -20.81
CA ALA A 39 22.01 16.33 -21.85
C ALA A 39 23.16 15.48 -21.31
N ARG A 40 23.52 14.48 -22.12
CA ARG A 40 24.81 13.80 -22.18
C ARG A 40 25.97 14.81 -22.09
N ARG A 41 26.93 14.54 -21.22
CA ARG A 41 28.31 15.02 -21.40
C ARG A 41 29.25 13.82 -21.36
N ALA A 42 29.75 13.47 -22.55
CA ALA A 42 30.88 12.59 -22.72
C ALA A 42 32.15 13.31 -22.24
N ASN A 43 33.05 12.59 -21.58
CA ASN A 43 34.46 12.94 -21.61
C ASN A 43 35.26 11.65 -21.75
N SER A 44 35.88 11.54 -22.93
CA SER A 44 36.91 10.62 -23.32
C SER A 44 38.23 11.01 -22.66
N THR A 45 38.90 10.06 -22.02
CA THR A 45 40.36 10.16 -21.80
C THR A 45 40.99 8.81 -22.14
N SER A 46 41.68 8.81 -23.27
CA SER A 46 42.61 7.78 -23.73
C SER A 46 43.91 7.87 -22.93
N THR A 47 44.43 6.73 -22.47
CA THR A 47 45.86 6.58 -22.19
C THR A 47 46.29 5.16 -22.53
N THR A 48 46.97 5.04 -23.67
CA THR A 48 47.84 3.94 -24.09
C THR A 48 48.96 3.76 -23.07
N THR A 49 49.49 2.55 -22.85
CA THR A 49 50.94 2.19 -22.96
C THR A 49 51.20 0.74 -22.49
N THR A 50 51.91 0.01 -23.36
CA THR A 50 52.84 -1.13 -23.18
C THR A 50 52.37 -2.56 -22.88
N ASP A 51 52.64 -3.41 -23.89
CA ASP A 51 53.15 -4.78 -23.84
C ASP A 51 54.04 -5.12 -22.62
N LEU A 52 53.99 -6.39 -22.19
CA LEU A 52 55.15 -7.29 -22.08
C LEU A 52 54.70 -8.66 -21.52
N LYS A 53 54.88 -9.71 -22.34
CA LYS A 53 54.88 -11.12 -21.93
C LYS A 53 56.31 -11.51 -21.54
N PRO A 54 56.49 -12.34 -20.49
CA PRO A 54 57.43 -13.44 -20.63
C PRO A 54 56.88 -14.78 -20.14
N THR A 55 57.34 -15.80 -20.86
CA THR A 55 57.19 -17.24 -20.72
C THR A 55 57.76 -17.78 -19.40
N GLY A 56 57.11 -18.78 -18.80
CA GLY A 56 57.69 -19.58 -17.72
C GLY A 56 56.87 -20.82 -17.32
N SER A 57 57.43 -21.99 -17.64
CA SER A 57 57.30 -23.32 -17.01
C SER A 57 55.96 -24.08 -17.01
N GLU A 58 55.98 -25.19 -17.75
CA GLU A 58 55.10 -26.35 -17.67
C GLU A 58 55.33 -27.14 -16.37
N THR A 59 54.26 -27.60 -15.72
CA THR A 59 54.18 -28.91 -15.03
C THR A 59 52.70 -29.34 -14.97
N PRO A 60 52.34 -30.57 -15.35
CA PRO A 60 50.95 -31.00 -15.47
C PRO A 60 50.43 -31.53 -14.13
N ALA A 61 49.43 -30.85 -13.55
CA ALA A 61 48.68 -31.36 -12.41
C ALA A 61 47.26 -31.69 -12.86
N ALA A 62 47.01 -33.00 -12.96
CA ALA A 62 45.74 -33.70 -13.10
C ALA A 62 44.46 -32.84 -13.10
N GLY A 63 43.85 -32.75 -14.28
CA GLY A 63 42.50 -32.22 -14.45
C GLY A 63 41.50 -33.09 -13.69
N LEU A 64 40.90 -32.51 -12.65
CA LEU A 64 39.57 -32.91 -12.20
C LEU A 64 38.62 -32.65 -13.38
N PRO A 65 37.76 -33.60 -13.79
CA PRO A 65 36.75 -33.31 -14.78
C PRO A 65 35.87 -32.20 -14.21
N ASP A 66 35.90 -31.03 -14.87
CA ASP A 66 34.88 -30.02 -14.75
C ASP A 66 33.56 -30.71 -15.13
N LEU A 67 32.81 -31.13 -14.12
CA LEU A 67 31.42 -31.51 -14.26
C LEU A 67 30.62 -30.22 -14.46
N SER A 68 30.88 -29.55 -15.57
CA SER A 68 29.94 -28.62 -16.17
C SER A 68 28.74 -29.46 -16.55
N LEU A 69 27.80 -29.57 -15.60
CA LEU A 69 26.45 -30.05 -15.86
C LEU A 69 25.96 -29.28 -17.08
N PRO A 70 25.56 -29.96 -18.16
CA PRO A 70 25.01 -29.26 -19.31
C PRO A 70 23.86 -28.38 -18.81
N GLU A 71 23.91 -27.09 -19.15
CA GLU A 71 22.77 -26.19 -19.00
C GLU A 71 21.65 -26.73 -19.89
N GLU A 72 20.91 -27.71 -19.37
CA GLU A 72 19.63 -28.08 -19.90
C GLU A 72 18.76 -26.83 -19.82
N SER A 73 18.55 -26.25 -20.99
CA SER A 73 17.53 -25.26 -21.28
C SER A 73 16.16 -25.92 -21.10
N GLY A 74 15.82 -26.18 -19.84
CA GLY A 74 14.44 -26.27 -19.39
C GLY A 74 13.74 -24.92 -19.64
N PRO A 75 12.41 -24.85 -19.48
CA PRO A 75 11.67 -23.61 -19.68
C PRO A 75 12.33 -22.53 -18.83
N THR A 76 12.85 -21.48 -19.49
CA THR A 76 13.69 -20.46 -18.89
C THR A 76 13.10 -20.01 -17.55
N ALA A 77 13.79 -20.33 -16.45
CA ALA A 77 13.35 -19.95 -15.11
C ALA A 77 13.12 -18.44 -15.11
N THR A 78 11.88 -18.02 -14.90
CA THR A 78 11.51 -16.61 -15.05
C THR A 78 12.18 -15.79 -13.94
N ASP A 79 13.04 -14.85 -14.33
CA ASP A 79 13.64 -13.89 -13.40
C ASP A 79 12.60 -12.84 -12.98
N TRP A 80 11.98 -13.08 -11.81
CA TRP A 80 10.96 -12.20 -11.24
C TRP A 80 11.48 -10.82 -10.82
N SER A 81 12.80 -10.59 -10.75
CA SER A 81 13.35 -9.27 -10.43
C SER A 81 13.08 -8.24 -11.54
N LYS A 82 12.98 -8.71 -12.80
CA LYS A 82 12.84 -7.86 -14.00
C LYS A 82 11.62 -8.20 -14.84
N SER A 83 11.11 -9.42 -14.76
CA SER A 83 10.04 -9.92 -15.64
C SER A 83 8.67 -9.29 -15.34
N TYR A 84 7.86 -9.22 -16.40
CA TYR A 84 6.42 -8.89 -16.34
C TYR A 84 5.53 -10.07 -16.79
N SER A 85 6.09 -11.29 -16.74
CA SER A 85 5.41 -12.51 -17.20
C SER A 85 4.03 -12.70 -16.56
N GLY A 86 3.02 -12.99 -17.39
CA GLY A 86 1.64 -13.25 -16.96
C GLY A 86 0.83 -12.03 -16.53
N LEU A 87 1.42 -10.82 -16.50
CA LEU A 87 0.70 -9.59 -16.15
C LEU A 87 -0.41 -9.31 -17.18
N SER A 88 -1.63 -9.09 -16.70
CA SER A 88 -2.81 -8.78 -17.54
C SER A 88 -3.14 -9.82 -18.62
N GLN A 89 -2.61 -11.04 -18.53
CA GLN A 89 -2.83 -12.06 -19.57
C GLN A 89 -4.22 -12.71 -19.49
N GLN A 90 -4.72 -12.95 -18.28
CA GLN A 90 -6.03 -13.57 -18.04
C GLN A 90 -6.60 -13.18 -16.68
N ALA A 91 -7.93 -13.25 -16.51
CA ALA A 91 -8.54 -13.15 -15.19
C ALA A 91 -8.23 -14.41 -14.34
N PHE A 92 -8.37 -14.30 -13.01
CA PHE A 92 -8.39 -15.50 -12.17
C PHE A 92 -9.74 -16.22 -12.29
N ALA A 93 -9.77 -17.51 -11.93
CA ALA A 93 -11.01 -18.27 -11.87
C ALA A 93 -12.04 -17.58 -10.97
N LYS A 94 -13.33 -17.75 -11.28
CA LYS A 94 -14.42 -17.08 -10.54
C LYS A 94 -14.35 -17.36 -9.04
N GLU A 95 -14.06 -18.61 -8.64
CA GLU A 95 -13.94 -19.00 -7.23
C GLU A 95 -12.87 -18.20 -6.48
N ILE A 96 -11.74 -17.90 -7.13
CA ILE A 96 -10.66 -17.08 -6.58
C ILE A 96 -11.12 -15.62 -6.48
N ALA A 97 -11.76 -15.11 -7.54
CA ALA A 97 -12.27 -13.74 -7.58
C ALA A 97 -13.32 -13.50 -6.47
N ASP A 98 -14.23 -14.45 -6.26
CA ASP A 98 -15.25 -14.40 -5.22
C ASP A 98 -14.60 -14.33 -3.82
N VAL A 99 -13.49 -15.04 -3.59
CA VAL A 99 -12.74 -14.98 -2.32
C VAL A 99 -12.00 -13.65 -2.13
N LEU A 100 -11.38 -13.12 -3.19
CA LEU A 100 -10.59 -11.88 -3.15
C LEU A 100 -11.48 -10.64 -2.97
N LEU A 101 -12.67 -10.65 -3.59
CA LEU A 101 -13.65 -9.56 -3.56
C LEU A 101 -14.68 -9.71 -2.43
N ALA A 102 -14.56 -10.75 -1.59
CA ALA A 102 -15.44 -10.94 -0.46
C ALA A 102 -15.39 -9.74 0.50
N PRO A 103 -16.53 -9.30 1.05
CA PRO A 103 -16.58 -8.22 2.04
C PRO A 103 -15.80 -8.63 3.29
N LEU A 104 -15.17 -7.65 3.95
CA LEU A 104 -14.47 -7.87 5.20
C LEU A 104 -15.45 -8.05 6.36
N ASP A 105 -15.05 -8.87 7.33
CA ASP A 105 -15.71 -8.90 8.62
C ASP A 105 -15.39 -7.59 9.38
N PRO A 106 -16.40 -6.82 9.83
CA PRO A 106 -16.17 -5.61 10.63
C PRO A 106 -15.32 -5.83 11.88
N ILE A 107 -15.28 -7.05 12.44
CA ILE A 107 -14.42 -7.35 13.61
C ILE A 107 -12.93 -7.32 13.27
N ASP A 108 -12.57 -7.53 12.01
CA ASP A 108 -11.19 -7.61 11.56
C ASP A 108 -10.56 -6.24 11.23
N ILE A 109 -11.39 -5.18 11.15
CA ILE A 109 -10.97 -3.84 10.75
C ILE A 109 -10.56 -3.03 11.98
N GLU A 110 -9.29 -2.67 12.07
CA GLU A 110 -8.79 -1.87 13.19
C GLU A 110 -8.86 -0.37 12.89
N ILE A 111 -8.81 0.45 13.95
CA ILE A 111 -8.72 1.92 13.84
C ILE A 111 -7.52 2.42 14.64
N LYS A 112 -6.72 3.27 14.01
CA LYS A 112 -5.65 4.00 14.68
C LYS A 112 -6.22 5.18 15.49
N PRO A 113 -5.49 5.70 16.50
CA PRO A 113 -5.94 6.85 17.29
C PRO A 113 -6.19 8.13 16.48
N ASP A 114 -5.55 8.28 15.32
CA ASP A 114 -5.76 9.36 14.33
C ASP A 114 -7.08 9.21 13.54
N GLY A 115 -7.76 8.07 13.68
CA GLY A 115 -8.99 7.75 12.98
C GLY A 115 -8.79 7.03 11.65
N LEU A 116 -7.58 6.63 11.27
CA LEU A 116 -7.36 5.84 10.06
C LEU A 116 -7.74 4.37 10.33
N ILE A 117 -8.68 3.86 9.53
CA ILE A 117 -9.04 2.43 9.59
C ILE A 117 -8.06 1.61 8.74
N TYR A 118 -7.75 0.40 9.17
CA TYR A 118 -6.85 -0.50 8.46
C TYR A 118 -7.19 -1.96 8.72
N LEU A 119 -6.83 -2.82 7.78
CA LEU A 119 -6.86 -4.27 7.98
C LEU A 119 -5.47 -4.73 8.44
N PRO A 120 -5.34 -5.51 9.53
CA PRO A 120 -4.06 -6.08 9.94
C PRO A 120 -3.44 -6.97 8.86
N GLU A 121 -2.10 -6.92 8.74
CA GLU A 121 -1.34 -7.60 7.70
C GLU A 121 -1.65 -9.11 7.58
N ILE A 122 -1.81 -9.78 8.71
CA ILE A 122 -2.11 -11.22 8.76
C ILE A 122 -3.39 -11.58 8.00
N LYS A 123 -4.37 -10.67 7.94
CA LYS A 123 -5.65 -10.92 7.28
C LYS A 123 -5.48 -10.96 5.77
N TYR A 124 -4.62 -10.11 5.19
CA TYR A 124 -4.27 -10.20 3.77
C TYR A 124 -3.65 -11.54 3.43
N ARG A 125 -2.68 -12.03 4.23
CA ARG A 125 -2.07 -13.36 4.03
C ARG A 125 -3.09 -14.49 4.08
N ARG A 126 -4.05 -14.42 5.01
CA ARG A 126 -5.14 -15.40 5.11
C ARG A 126 -6.06 -15.37 3.88
N VAL A 127 -6.38 -14.19 3.37
CA VAL A 127 -7.14 -14.04 2.12
C VAL A 127 -6.39 -14.65 0.95
N LEU A 128 -5.08 -14.35 0.79
CA LEU A 128 -4.25 -14.93 -0.27
C LEU A 128 -4.12 -16.46 -0.15
N ASN A 129 -3.94 -16.98 1.06
CA ASN A 129 -3.90 -18.43 1.29
C ASN A 129 -5.23 -19.11 0.95
N ARG A 130 -6.36 -18.47 1.28
CA ARG A 130 -7.70 -18.98 0.95
C ARG A 130 -7.99 -18.90 -0.55
N ALA A 131 -7.53 -17.84 -1.22
CA ALA A 131 -7.77 -17.60 -2.63
C ALA A 131 -6.88 -18.46 -3.54
N PHE A 132 -5.57 -18.51 -3.27
CA PHE A 132 -4.60 -19.16 -4.15
C PHE A 132 -4.11 -20.51 -3.64
N GLY A 133 -4.17 -20.74 -2.32
CA GLY A 133 -3.52 -21.86 -1.65
C GLY A 133 -2.11 -21.49 -1.14
N PRO A 134 -1.68 -22.05 0.01
CA PRO A 134 -0.31 -21.86 0.50
C PRO A 134 0.70 -22.41 -0.51
N GLY A 135 1.79 -21.67 -0.75
CA GLY A 135 2.83 -22.02 -1.73
C GLY A 135 2.51 -21.59 -3.17
N ALA A 136 1.27 -21.19 -3.46
CA ALA A 136 0.85 -20.77 -4.80
C ALA A 136 0.90 -19.24 -5.01
N TRP A 137 1.49 -18.49 -4.06
CA TRP A 137 1.75 -17.06 -4.18
C TRP A 137 3.02 -16.68 -3.40
N GLY A 138 3.64 -15.55 -3.76
CA GLY A 138 4.84 -15.05 -3.09
C GLY A 138 5.22 -13.63 -3.50
N LEU A 139 6.05 -13.00 -2.68
CA LEU A 139 6.69 -11.73 -3.01
C LEU A 139 8.11 -11.97 -3.50
N ALA A 140 8.38 -11.57 -4.74
CA ALA A 140 9.71 -11.55 -5.32
C ALA A 140 10.33 -10.15 -5.15
N PRO A 141 11.52 -10.02 -4.56
CA PRO A 141 12.21 -8.73 -4.51
C PRO A 141 12.67 -8.29 -5.90
N ARG A 142 12.45 -7.02 -6.24
CA ARG A 142 12.85 -6.45 -7.54
C ARG A 142 14.03 -5.49 -7.46
N SER A 143 14.22 -4.86 -6.31
CA SER A 143 15.36 -3.97 -6.05
C SER A 143 16.24 -4.52 -4.93
N GLU A 144 17.44 -3.97 -4.81
CA GLU A 144 18.20 -4.04 -3.56
C GLU A 144 17.43 -3.33 -2.44
N THR A 145 17.72 -3.72 -1.20
CA THR A 145 17.13 -3.07 -0.02
C THR A 145 17.79 -1.71 0.16
N ASN A 146 17.01 -0.64 0.04
CA ASN A 146 17.48 0.71 0.34
C ASN A 146 17.36 0.95 1.85
N VAL A 147 18.49 1.07 2.54
CA VAL A 147 18.56 1.40 3.97
C VAL A 147 19.00 2.85 4.11
N GLY A 148 18.02 3.74 4.31
CA GLY A 148 18.26 5.14 4.66
C GLY A 148 18.35 5.33 6.17
N PRO A 149 18.72 6.52 6.68
CA PRO A 149 19.03 6.73 8.10
C PRO A 149 17.94 6.34 9.11
N LYS A 150 16.66 6.39 8.70
CA LYS A 150 15.49 6.08 9.54
C LYS A 150 14.42 5.27 8.80
N ILE A 151 14.72 4.77 7.60
CA ILE A 151 13.72 4.10 6.76
C ILE A 151 14.38 3.00 5.94
N VAL A 152 13.72 1.85 5.87
CA VAL A 152 14.05 0.76 4.95
C VAL A 152 12.99 0.75 3.85
N SER A 153 13.41 0.70 2.59
CA SER A 153 12.50 0.62 1.45
C SER A 153 12.99 -0.38 0.41
N ARG A 154 12.05 -1.11 -0.20
CA ARG A 154 12.36 -2.09 -1.25
C ARG A 154 11.16 -2.32 -2.15
N GLU A 155 11.41 -2.52 -3.44
CA GLU A 155 10.38 -2.91 -4.40
C GLU A 155 10.17 -4.43 -4.42
N TYR A 156 8.91 -4.85 -4.42
CA TYR A 156 8.50 -6.24 -4.51
C TYR A 156 7.45 -6.44 -5.61
N ALA A 157 7.51 -7.59 -6.27
CA ALA A 157 6.47 -8.12 -7.14
C ALA A 157 5.67 -9.18 -6.40
N LEU A 158 4.34 -9.05 -6.38
CA LEU A 158 3.45 -10.14 -6.01
C LEU A 158 3.25 -11.06 -7.21
N VAL A 159 3.57 -12.33 -7.01
CA VAL A 159 3.37 -13.40 -7.98
C VAL A 159 2.34 -14.36 -7.40
N CYS A 160 1.31 -14.70 -8.16
CA CYS A 160 0.28 -15.67 -7.78
C CYS A 160 0.14 -16.67 -8.93
N HIS A 161 0.10 -17.97 -8.69
CA HIS A 161 -0.03 -19.01 -9.73
C HIS A 161 0.94 -18.83 -10.91
N GLY A 162 2.19 -18.43 -10.63
CA GLY A 162 3.24 -18.25 -11.64
C GLY A 162 3.06 -17.05 -12.58
N ARG A 163 2.23 -16.07 -12.22
CA ARG A 163 2.02 -14.82 -12.98
C ARG A 163 2.26 -13.60 -12.10
N LEU A 164 2.85 -12.57 -12.68
CA LEU A 164 2.95 -11.26 -12.05
C LEU A 164 1.54 -10.68 -11.87
N VAL A 165 1.25 -10.23 -10.65
CA VAL A 165 -0.02 -9.61 -10.28
C VAL A 165 0.13 -8.11 -10.10
N ALA A 166 1.08 -7.71 -9.25
CA ALA A 166 1.24 -6.32 -8.85
C ALA A 166 2.69 -6.06 -8.44
N ILE A 167 3.11 -4.80 -8.53
CA ILE A 167 4.42 -4.34 -8.08
C ILE A 167 4.17 -3.18 -7.13
N ALA A 168 4.78 -3.24 -5.95
CA ALA A 168 4.71 -2.15 -5.00
C ALA A 168 6.03 -2.01 -4.26
N ARG A 169 6.34 -0.76 -3.91
CA ARG A 169 7.41 -0.45 -2.97
C ARG A 169 6.86 -0.54 -1.55
N GLY A 170 7.50 -1.37 -0.74
CA GLY A 170 7.30 -1.39 0.70
C GLY A 170 8.25 -0.42 1.37
N GLU A 171 7.83 0.09 2.52
CA GLU A 171 8.69 0.91 3.36
C GLU A 171 8.36 0.71 4.84
N GLN A 172 9.37 0.90 5.68
CA GLN A 172 9.23 0.86 7.12
C GLN A 172 10.22 1.79 7.79
N GLU A 173 9.73 2.65 8.67
CA GLU A 173 10.57 3.48 9.53
C GLU A 173 11.17 2.68 10.69
N TYR A 174 12.39 3.06 11.08
CA TYR A 174 13.08 2.52 12.23
C TYR A 174 13.82 3.63 12.99
N PHE A 175 14.03 3.43 14.29
CA PHE A 175 14.64 4.44 15.16
C PHE A 175 16.09 4.13 15.50
N ASP A 176 16.41 2.85 15.70
CA ASP A 176 17.74 2.37 16.06
C ASP A 176 18.27 1.41 14.96
N PRO A 177 19.53 1.55 14.50
CA PRO A 177 20.10 0.63 13.51
C PRO A 177 20.01 -0.86 13.88
N SER A 178 19.96 -1.22 15.16
CA SER A 178 19.72 -2.62 15.58
C SER A 178 18.37 -3.17 15.09
N GLY A 179 17.40 -2.29 14.81
CA GLY A 179 16.06 -2.62 14.31
C GLY A 179 15.95 -2.81 12.80
N ILE A 180 17.04 -2.67 12.03
CA ILE A 180 17.02 -2.83 10.56
C ILE A 180 16.47 -4.20 10.10
N PRO A 181 16.79 -5.34 10.74
CA PRO A 181 16.22 -6.64 10.35
C PRO A 181 14.69 -6.66 10.48
N THR A 182 14.16 -6.19 11.61
CA THR A 182 12.71 -6.09 11.83
C THR A 182 12.06 -5.13 10.84
N ALA A 183 12.71 -4.00 10.56
CA ALA A 183 12.23 -3.04 9.58
C ALA A 183 12.20 -3.62 8.16
N THR A 184 13.15 -4.49 7.82
CA THR A 184 13.20 -5.18 6.53
C THR A 184 12.03 -6.15 6.34
N GLU A 185 11.69 -6.92 7.38
CA GLU A 185 10.50 -7.80 7.35
C GLU A 185 9.19 -6.99 7.28
N ALA A 186 9.08 -5.92 8.06
CA ALA A 186 7.92 -5.03 8.01
C ALA A 186 7.79 -4.30 6.65
N CYS A 187 8.90 -3.94 6.01
CA CYS A 187 8.92 -3.40 4.64
C CYS A 187 8.32 -4.40 3.63
N LYS A 188 8.69 -5.69 3.73
CA LYS A 188 8.11 -6.76 2.88
C LYS A 188 6.60 -6.90 3.10
N SER A 189 6.18 -6.92 4.35
CA SER A 189 4.77 -6.96 4.74
C SER A 189 3.97 -5.75 4.25
N ASN A 190 4.57 -4.56 4.29
CA ASN A 190 3.98 -3.33 3.77
C ASN A 190 3.72 -3.42 2.27
N ALA A 191 4.70 -3.92 1.50
CA ALA A 191 4.54 -4.15 0.07
C ALA A 191 3.43 -5.17 -0.23
N LEU A 192 3.30 -6.22 0.59
CA LEU A 192 2.26 -7.23 0.42
C LEU A 192 0.86 -6.62 0.43
N MET A 193 0.58 -5.76 1.42
CA MET A 193 -0.72 -5.11 1.57
C MET A 193 -1.01 -4.21 0.37
N ARG A 194 0.00 -3.46 -0.10
CA ARG A 194 -0.12 -2.58 -1.28
C ARG A 194 -0.43 -3.39 -2.54
N CYS A 195 0.31 -4.47 -2.80
CA CYS A 195 0.04 -5.37 -3.94
C CYS A 195 -1.33 -6.06 -3.86
N SER A 196 -1.78 -6.43 -2.65
CA SER A 196 -3.06 -7.10 -2.46
C SER A 196 -4.25 -6.20 -2.79
N LYS A 197 -4.07 -4.88 -2.77
CA LYS A 197 -5.11 -3.92 -3.17
C LYS A 197 -5.47 -4.05 -4.66
N ASP A 198 -4.48 -4.31 -5.52
CA ASP A 198 -4.71 -4.49 -6.97
C ASP A 198 -5.51 -5.76 -7.28
N LEU A 199 -5.54 -6.72 -6.35
CA LEU A 199 -6.41 -7.91 -6.40
C LEU A 199 -7.84 -7.63 -5.90
N GLY A 200 -8.12 -6.43 -5.38
CA GLY A 200 -9.42 -6.04 -4.83
C GLY A 200 -9.62 -6.32 -3.34
N VAL A 201 -8.63 -6.91 -2.66
CA VAL A 201 -8.71 -7.23 -1.23
C VAL A 201 -8.81 -5.95 -0.41
N ALA A 202 -9.77 -5.91 0.52
CA ALA A 202 -9.98 -4.79 1.45
C ALA A 202 -10.20 -3.42 0.76
N SER A 203 -10.70 -3.43 -0.48
CA SER A 203 -10.93 -2.22 -1.28
C SER A 203 -11.90 -1.24 -0.61
N GLU A 204 -12.87 -1.74 0.16
CA GLU A 204 -13.87 -0.93 0.88
C GLU A 204 -13.25 -0.01 1.95
N LEU A 205 -12.06 -0.31 2.48
CA LEU A 205 -11.38 0.55 3.45
C LEU A 205 -10.95 1.90 2.89
N TRP A 206 -11.01 2.05 1.56
CA TRP A 206 -10.69 3.28 0.83
C TRP A 206 -11.93 4.04 0.38
N ASP A 207 -13.14 3.50 0.57
CA ASP A 207 -14.38 4.21 0.26
C ASP A 207 -14.74 5.19 1.39
N PRO A 208 -14.80 6.51 1.12
CA PRO A 208 -15.20 7.50 2.11
C PRO A 208 -16.59 7.26 2.72
N ARG A 209 -17.50 6.58 2.02
CA ARG A 209 -18.83 6.23 2.56
C ARG A 209 -18.69 5.11 3.59
N PHE A 210 -18.03 4.02 3.22
CA PHE A 210 -17.74 2.92 4.15
C PHE A 210 -17.03 3.40 5.41
N ILE A 211 -15.99 4.24 5.28
CA ILE A 211 -15.24 4.76 6.43
C ILE A 211 -16.15 5.51 7.41
N ARG A 212 -17.08 6.35 6.91
CA ARG A 212 -17.99 7.12 7.76
C ARG A 212 -19.00 6.21 8.47
N GLU A 213 -19.57 5.26 7.75
CA GLU A 213 -20.52 4.30 8.31
C GLU A 213 -19.85 3.39 9.35
N PHE A 214 -18.67 2.85 9.04
CA PHE A 214 -17.90 2.01 9.92
C PHE A 214 -17.56 2.74 11.22
N LYS A 215 -17.04 3.98 11.12
CA LYS A 215 -16.73 4.80 12.31
C LYS A 215 -17.97 5.06 13.18
N THR A 216 -19.12 5.34 12.57
CA THR A 216 -20.37 5.60 13.29
C THR A 216 -20.86 4.33 14.02
N LYS A 217 -20.81 3.19 13.34
CA LYS A 217 -21.30 1.89 13.85
C LYS A 217 -20.38 1.29 14.90
N TYR A 218 -19.06 1.27 14.67
CA TYR A 218 -18.10 0.48 15.45
C TYR A 218 -17.06 1.28 16.22
N CYS A 219 -16.90 2.58 15.96
CA CYS A 219 -15.89 3.41 16.62
C CYS A 219 -16.50 4.48 17.52
N VAL A 220 -15.68 4.98 18.44
CA VAL A 220 -16.02 6.09 19.33
C VAL A 220 -14.84 7.06 19.37
N GLU A 221 -15.17 8.33 19.40
CA GLU A 221 -14.22 9.41 19.55
C GLU A 221 -14.23 9.86 21.02
N VAL A 222 -13.08 9.81 21.68
CA VAL A 222 -12.93 10.06 23.11
C VAL A 222 -11.86 11.12 23.36
N PHE A 223 -12.06 11.95 24.38
CA PHE A 223 -11.02 12.86 24.84
C PHE A 223 -10.08 12.09 25.76
N ALA A 224 -8.79 12.01 25.41
CA ALA A 224 -7.78 11.37 26.23
C ALA A 224 -6.68 12.38 26.58
N GLU A 225 -6.25 12.37 27.84
CA GLU A 225 -5.15 13.17 28.35
C GLU A 225 -3.83 12.42 28.20
N HIS A 226 -2.81 13.04 27.61
CA HIS A 226 -1.46 12.49 27.58
C HIS A 226 -0.81 12.69 28.95
N VAL A 227 -0.58 11.60 29.70
CA VAL A 227 -0.18 11.63 31.11
C VAL A 227 1.07 12.47 31.38
N PRO A 228 2.15 12.37 30.56
CA PRO A 228 3.35 13.19 30.77
C PRO A 228 3.19 14.69 30.48
N THR A 229 2.38 15.06 29.49
CA THR A 229 2.29 16.48 29.04
C THR A 229 1.00 17.17 29.45
N LYS A 230 0.05 16.46 30.06
CA LYS A 230 -1.27 16.95 30.50
C LYS A 230 -2.11 17.58 29.39
N LYS A 231 -1.75 17.34 28.13
CA LYS A 231 -2.49 17.81 26.96
C LYS A 231 -3.62 16.85 26.63
N LYS A 232 -4.82 17.39 26.37
CA LYS A 232 -5.99 16.61 25.95
C LYS A 232 -6.05 16.53 24.44
N TYR A 233 -6.23 15.32 23.92
CA TYR A 233 -6.41 15.04 22.51
C TYR A 233 -7.73 14.33 22.27
N LYS A 234 -8.29 14.52 21.09
CA LYS A 234 -9.48 13.81 20.65
C LYS A 234 -9.02 12.61 19.81
N LEU A 235 -9.16 11.40 20.36
CA LEU A 235 -8.63 10.16 19.80
C LEU A 235 -9.75 9.19 19.43
N TRP A 236 -9.51 8.39 18.40
CA TRP A 236 -10.43 7.34 17.95
C TRP A 236 -10.06 5.98 18.53
N ARG A 237 -11.05 5.23 19.02
CA ARG A 237 -10.91 3.82 19.35
C ARG A 237 -12.12 3.03 18.89
N ARG A 238 -12.00 1.71 18.77
CA ARG A 238 -13.19 0.86 18.59
C ARG A 238 -14.01 0.83 19.88
N LYS A 239 -15.30 0.55 19.76
CA LYS A 239 -16.23 0.45 20.89
C LYS A 239 -15.96 -0.78 21.77
N ASP A 240 -15.49 -1.86 21.15
CA ASP A 240 -15.12 -3.14 21.77
C ASP A 240 -13.68 -3.18 22.30
N SER A 241 -12.82 -2.25 21.88
CA SER A 241 -11.47 -2.13 22.41
C SER A 241 -11.46 -1.60 23.85
N PRO A 242 -10.49 -2.01 24.68
CA PRO A 242 -10.29 -1.40 25.99
C PRO A 242 -10.04 0.11 25.88
N LYS A 243 -10.32 0.83 26.98
CA LYS A 243 -10.02 2.27 27.08
C LYS A 243 -8.54 2.53 26.90
N PHE A 244 -8.20 3.77 26.52
CA PHE A 244 -6.80 4.17 26.40
C PHE A 244 -6.07 4.02 27.74
N GLY A 245 -4.96 3.28 27.69
CA GLY A 245 -3.98 3.19 28.76
C GLY A 245 -2.72 4.01 28.44
N TYR A 246 -1.76 3.99 29.37
CA TYR A 246 -0.51 4.75 29.26
C TYR A 246 0.11 4.60 27.84
N PRO A 247 0.48 5.72 27.17
CA PRO A 247 0.70 7.07 27.72
C PRO A 247 -0.53 7.98 27.76
N TYR A 248 -1.71 7.50 27.32
CA TYR A 248 -2.95 8.28 27.32
C TYR A 248 -3.90 7.79 28.42
N GLN A 249 -4.75 8.67 28.93
CA GLN A 249 -5.79 8.31 29.89
C GLN A 249 -7.10 8.94 29.45
N GLU A 250 -8.12 8.10 29.22
CA GLU A 250 -9.50 8.50 28.91
C GLU A 250 -10.24 9.05 30.13
#